data_AF-A0A2D8A524-F1
#
_entry.id   AF-A0A2D8A524-F1
#
_cell.length_a   1.000
_cell.length_b   1.000
_cell.length_c   1.000
_cell.angle_alpha   90.00
_cell.angle_beta   90.00
_cell.angle_gamma   90.00
#
_symmetry.space_group_name_H-M   'P 1'
#
loop_
_entity.id
_entity.type
_entity.pdbx_description
1 polymer ?
#
loop_
_entity_poly.entity_id
_entity_poly.type
_entity_poly.pdbx_seq_one_letter_code
_entity_poly.pdbx_strand_id
1 'polypeptide(L)'
;MQISSLLAKLIQYSGGDASTIDLSQMDDEDLATLMSFLRAEFEVDMNFIGDLLPADFPASEITVTIHLPEWLQSSGTDTDSLAFSSINGHSTARDIEITGSRPFDWMHSICRTSDPCEEDSIDLVCAPTQKTCVSFLVQVDISRVSIHELTGSVSVEFTSDIVLEIYRLGIDLEIDGVEMSPIPSDAIRRILVMGDRTEGGLLAGSEIEAMIDFGVGEPIEFEVSNAGLRKLSDHLTNSYSEMMSDFGVIYLDQHDLGLDGFSLTADLSSMPFQADFGSVSIGQGPIISDEDPIRLSTKVTNAELSFSLRQDEIIVGISPRSLSSFPSMVISSILPTPIITDSGLLVDGSGISQKVTPLMEHTNFGTIKSSAHIEIILPDSIRLTSFESKRGLAEISTSDGRQVLSYTMPTCLTAETWDECSSSRNSDIITYSVEFSWEFLIAELASYIFLLFVFLSMMTIRIRRKRRERKANRIRKSKDIDDAKLERLMENEFGRISGNVALLDETELEELIEIESDGD
;
A
#
# COMPACT_ATOMS: atom_id res chain seq x y z
N MET A 1 -22.55 39.52 23.41
CA MET A 1 -22.98 39.26 22.03
C MET A 1 -21.88 38.42 21.42
N GLN A 2 -22.15 37.17 21.05
CA GLN A 2 -21.10 36.30 20.47
C GLN A 2 -20.73 36.85 19.09
N ILE A 3 -19.44 36.92 18.78
CA ILE A 3 -18.96 37.41 17.47
C ILE A 3 -19.50 36.55 16.33
N SER A 4 -19.68 35.25 16.55
CA SER A 4 -20.37 34.34 15.63
C SER A 4 -21.73 34.87 15.15
N SER A 5 -22.53 35.45 16.05
CA SER A 5 -23.84 36.03 15.71
C SER A 5 -23.77 37.33 14.91
N LEU A 6 -22.68 38.08 15.04
CA LEU A 6 -22.43 39.28 14.25
C LEU A 6 -21.94 38.88 12.85
N LEU A 7 -20.97 37.96 12.79
CA LEU A 7 -20.41 37.46 11.55
C LEU A 7 -21.47 36.75 10.69
N ALA A 8 -22.32 35.92 11.31
CA ALA A 8 -23.45 35.28 10.64
C ALA A 8 -24.42 36.30 10.03
N LYS A 9 -24.68 37.42 10.72
CA LYS A 9 -25.49 38.51 10.17
C LYS A 9 -24.78 39.20 9.02
N LEU A 10 -23.50 39.53 9.15
CA LEU A 10 -22.73 40.17 8.07
C LEU A 10 -22.71 39.29 6.80
N ILE A 11 -22.49 37.98 6.96
CA ILE A 11 -22.52 37.01 5.86
C ILE A 11 -23.93 36.89 5.24
N GLN A 12 -24.99 36.88 6.07
CA GLN A 12 -26.37 36.88 5.58
C GLN A 12 -26.70 38.09 4.69
N TYR A 13 -26.17 39.27 5.02
CA TYR A 13 -26.38 40.49 4.23
C TYR A 13 -25.40 40.63 3.04
N SER A 14 -24.39 39.77 2.93
CA SER A 14 -23.43 39.74 1.81
C SER A 14 -23.99 39.01 0.59
N GLY A 15 -24.92 38.06 0.77
CA GLY A 15 -25.45 37.20 -0.31
C GLY A 15 -24.40 36.19 -0.83
N GLY A 16 -24.79 34.93 -1.00
CA GLY A 16 -23.93 33.86 -1.51
C GLY A 16 -24.10 32.52 -0.79
N ASP A 17 -23.53 31.44 -1.33
CA ASP A 17 -23.73 30.06 -0.85
C ASP A 17 -23.23 29.86 0.59
N ALA A 18 -22.19 30.60 1.00
CA ALA A 18 -21.65 30.61 2.37
C ALA A 18 -22.66 31.12 3.42
N SER A 19 -23.72 31.82 3.01
CA SER A 19 -24.81 32.25 3.91
C SER A 19 -25.71 31.11 4.39
N THR A 20 -25.58 29.92 3.80
CA THR A 20 -26.34 28.72 4.17
C THR A 20 -25.66 27.89 5.27
N ILE A 21 -24.42 28.21 5.64
CA ILE A 21 -23.69 27.51 6.71
C ILE A 21 -24.19 27.97 8.08
N ASP A 22 -24.56 27.02 8.95
CA ASP A 22 -24.93 27.31 10.33
C ASP A 22 -23.70 27.59 11.22
N LEU A 23 -23.26 28.85 11.25
CA LEU A 23 -22.15 29.30 12.09
C LEU A 23 -22.47 29.29 13.60
N SER A 24 -23.71 28.99 14.01
CA SER A 24 -24.06 28.93 15.44
C SER A 24 -23.43 27.73 16.16
N GLN A 25 -22.98 26.73 15.41
CA GLN A 25 -22.31 25.53 15.93
C GLN A 25 -20.79 25.71 16.15
N MET A 26 -20.24 26.83 15.67
CA MET A 26 -18.82 27.18 15.80
C MET A 26 -18.60 28.08 17.03
N ASP A 27 -17.57 27.77 17.80
CA ASP A 27 -17.12 28.65 18.89
C ASP A 27 -16.15 29.73 18.37
N ASP A 28 -15.80 30.70 19.23
CA ASP A 28 -14.91 31.80 18.84
C ASP A 28 -13.50 31.30 18.48
N GLU A 29 -13.08 30.17 19.04
CA GLU A 29 -11.77 29.58 18.77
C GLU A 29 -11.79 28.88 17.40
N ASP A 30 -12.90 28.24 17.03
CA ASP A 30 -13.12 27.64 15.70
C ASP A 30 -13.04 28.70 14.61
N LEU A 31 -13.75 29.82 14.81
CA LEU A 31 -13.72 30.96 13.91
C LEU A 31 -12.32 31.58 13.84
N ALA A 32 -11.60 31.69 14.96
CA ALA A 32 -10.22 32.16 14.97
C ALA A 32 -9.29 31.25 14.16
N THR A 33 -9.49 29.93 14.20
CA THR A 33 -8.75 28.99 13.36
C THR A 33 -9.08 29.15 11.89
N LEU A 34 -10.35 29.25 11.52
CA LEU A 34 -10.73 29.46 10.12
C LEU A 34 -10.12 30.76 9.56
N MET A 35 -10.17 31.84 10.33
CA MET A 35 -9.60 33.13 9.94
C MET A 35 -8.06 33.15 9.89
N SER A 36 -7.36 32.13 10.41
CA SER A 36 -5.89 32.07 10.29
C SER A 36 -5.44 31.73 8.87
N PHE A 37 -6.33 31.19 8.03
CA PHE A 37 -6.03 30.84 6.64
C PHE A 37 -7.07 31.40 5.65
N LEU A 38 -8.15 32.01 6.13
CA LEU A 38 -9.14 32.70 5.32
C LEU A 38 -8.94 34.22 5.38
N ARG A 39 -9.13 34.83 4.22
CA ARG A 39 -9.39 36.26 4.07
C ARG A 39 -10.71 36.40 3.33
N ALA A 40 -11.62 37.17 3.91
CA ALA A 40 -12.93 37.43 3.35
C ALA A 40 -13.08 38.91 3.05
N GLU A 41 -13.41 39.22 1.81
CA GLU A 41 -13.82 40.50 1.29
C GLU A 41 -15.30 40.40 0.93
N PHE A 42 -16.11 41.30 1.47
CA PHE A 42 -17.55 41.29 1.23
C PHE A 42 -18.11 42.71 1.15
N GLU A 43 -19.07 42.88 0.25
CA GLU A 43 -19.79 44.13 0.05
C GLU A 43 -21.03 44.13 0.96
N VAL A 44 -21.04 44.99 1.98
CA VAL A 44 -22.16 45.09 2.92
C VAL A 44 -23.11 46.21 2.54
N ASP A 45 -24.39 45.87 2.35
CA ASP A 45 -25.46 46.85 2.25
C ASP A 45 -25.74 47.48 3.62
N MET A 46 -25.51 48.79 3.71
CA MET A 46 -25.67 49.60 4.92
C MET A 46 -27.13 49.71 5.40
N ASN A 47 -28.10 49.15 4.67
CA ASN A 47 -29.49 49.00 5.09
C ASN A 47 -29.65 48.23 6.42
N PHE A 48 -28.70 47.35 6.78
CA PHE A 48 -28.73 46.66 8.09
C PHE A 48 -28.72 47.64 9.28
N ILE A 49 -28.13 48.83 9.12
CA ILE A 49 -28.13 49.87 10.15
C ILE A 49 -29.55 50.42 10.35
N GLY A 50 -30.33 50.54 9.26
CA GLY A 50 -31.74 50.93 9.30
C GLY A 50 -32.59 49.95 10.10
N ASP A 51 -32.37 48.65 9.91
CA ASP A 51 -33.09 47.58 10.61
C ASP A 51 -32.83 47.56 12.13
N LEU A 52 -31.69 48.10 12.56
CA LEU A 52 -31.32 48.21 13.98
C LEU A 52 -31.93 49.45 14.67
N LEU A 53 -32.51 50.38 13.91
CA LEU A 53 -33.01 51.66 14.41
C LEU A 53 -34.54 51.63 14.57
N PRO A 54 -35.10 52.36 15.56
CA PRO A 54 -36.54 52.52 15.68
C PRO A 54 -37.17 53.20 14.46
N ALA A 55 -38.41 52.84 14.12
CA ALA A 55 -39.14 53.41 12.97
C ALA A 55 -39.30 54.95 13.00
N ASP A 56 -39.20 55.57 14.19
CA ASP A 56 -39.34 57.01 14.40
C ASP A 56 -37.98 57.76 14.44
N PHE A 57 -36.88 57.10 14.05
CA PHE A 57 -35.54 57.68 14.14
C PHE A 57 -35.34 58.80 13.10
N PRO A 58 -34.89 60.01 13.52
CA PRO A 58 -34.75 61.14 12.61
C PRO A 58 -33.64 60.91 11.58
N ALA A 59 -33.80 61.51 10.39
CA ALA A 59 -32.77 61.50 9.35
C ALA A 59 -31.50 62.21 9.86
N SER A 60 -30.50 61.42 10.24
CA SER A 60 -29.23 61.87 10.80
C SER A 60 -28.12 60.96 10.28
N GLU A 61 -26.90 61.48 10.28
CA GLU A 61 -25.70 60.68 10.01
C GLU A 61 -25.43 59.80 11.22
N ILE A 62 -25.38 58.49 10.98
CA ILE A 62 -25.19 57.48 12.03
C ILE A 62 -23.87 56.82 11.77
N THR A 63 -23.01 56.84 12.78
CA THR A 63 -21.75 56.10 12.78
C THR A 63 -21.86 54.93 13.76
N VAL A 64 -21.71 53.71 13.24
CA VAL A 64 -21.63 52.48 14.03
C VAL A 64 -20.18 52.01 13.98
N THR A 65 -19.52 51.94 15.13
CA THR A 65 -18.18 51.35 15.25
C THR A 65 -18.28 49.99 15.89
N ILE A 66 -17.83 48.96 15.18
CA ILE A 66 -17.75 47.58 15.66
C ILE A 66 -16.30 47.32 16.05
N HIS A 67 -16.06 46.98 17.31
CA HIS A 67 -14.75 46.54 17.77
C HIS A 67 -14.57 45.06 17.44
N LEU A 68 -13.47 44.74 16.76
CA LEU A 68 -13.11 43.38 16.40
C LEU A 68 -12.41 42.68 17.58
N PRO A 69 -12.57 41.36 17.73
CA PRO A 69 -11.80 40.60 18.71
C PRO A 69 -10.31 40.54 18.35
N GLU A 70 -9.45 40.25 19.32
CA GLU A 70 -7.99 40.20 19.12
C GLU A 70 -7.54 39.22 18.03
N TRP A 71 -8.35 38.19 17.73
CA TRP A 71 -8.04 37.20 16.70
C TRP A 71 -8.38 37.65 15.27
N LEU A 72 -9.09 38.79 15.09
CA LEU A 72 -9.57 39.29 13.80
C LEU A 72 -9.02 40.69 13.52
N GLN A 73 -8.73 41.00 12.26
CA GLN A 73 -8.28 42.32 11.82
C GLN A 73 -8.97 42.72 10.50
N SER A 74 -9.17 44.03 10.33
CA SER A 74 -9.64 44.63 9.06
C SER A 74 -8.49 45.28 8.28
N SER A 75 -8.65 45.47 6.97
CA SER A 75 -7.64 46.13 6.12
C SER A 75 -7.70 47.67 6.16
N GLY A 76 -8.54 48.26 7.03
CA GLY A 76 -8.70 49.71 7.19
C GLY A 76 -7.56 50.39 7.97
N THR A 77 -7.72 51.70 8.22
CA THR A 77 -6.75 52.49 9.01
C THR A 77 -6.69 52.09 10.48
N ASP A 78 -7.81 51.61 11.03
CA ASP A 78 -7.90 51.01 12.36
C ASP A 78 -8.15 49.51 12.19
N THR A 79 -7.10 48.70 12.37
CA THR A 79 -7.17 47.24 12.14
C THR A 79 -8.15 46.54 13.09
N ASP A 80 -8.39 47.12 14.26
CA ASP A 80 -9.13 46.50 15.35
C ASP A 80 -10.61 46.94 15.39
N SER A 81 -11.06 47.73 14.41
CA SER A 81 -12.45 48.19 14.36
C SER A 81 -12.98 48.46 12.96
N LEU A 82 -14.26 48.16 12.74
CA LEU A 82 -14.99 48.51 11.53
C LEU A 82 -15.92 49.69 11.83
N ALA A 83 -15.69 50.82 11.18
CA ALA A 83 -16.52 52.03 11.35
C ALA A 83 -17.44 52.24 10.15
N PHE A 84 -18.74 52.13 10.34
CA PHE A 84 -19.79 52.29 9.34
C PHE A 84 -20.48 53.64 9.49
N SER A 85 -20.51 54.45 8.45
CA SER A 85 -21.25 55.72 8.44
C SER A 85 -22.33 55.69 7.36
N SER A 86 -23.59 55.92 7.73
CA SER A 86 -24.70 56.01 6.78
C SER A 86 -25.68 57.13 7.15
N ILE A 87 -26.31 57.72 6.14
CA ILE A 87 -27.41 58.68 6.31
C ILE A 87 -28.70 57.87 6.13
N ASN A 88 -29.54 57.84 7.17
CA ASN A 88 -30.80 57.10 7.15
C ASN A 88 -31.64 57.45 5.90
N GLY A 89 -31.92 56.46 5.04
CA GLY A 89 -32.66 56.62 3.78
C GLY A 89 -31.82 56.69 2.50
N HIS A 90 -30.49 56.63 2.58
CA HIS A 90 -29.58 56.49 1.44
C HIS A 90 -28.67 55.27 1.67
N SER A 91 -28.78 54.21 0.85
CA SER A 91 -27.85 53.09 0.92
C SER A 91 -26.69 53.31 -0.04
N THR A 92 -25.48 53.13 0.49
CA THR A 92 -24.28 52.89 -0.28
C THR A 92 -23.70 51.61 0.27
N ALA A 93 -23.38 50.67 -0.61
CA ALA A 93 -22.67 49.48 -0.20
C ALA A 93 -21.21 49.82 0.12
N ARG A 94 -20.58 49.00 0.96
CA ARG A 94 -19.18 49.19 1.36
C ARG A 94 -18.46 47.87 1.39
N ASP A 95 -17.27 47.86 0.78
CA ASP A 95 -16.36 46.73 0.82
C ASP A 95 -15.69 46.64 2.19
N ILE A 96 -15.72 45.44 2.77
CA ILE A 96 -15.11 45.10 4.04
C ILE A 96 -14.21 43.91 3.80
N GLU A 97 -12.94 44.07 4.10
CA GLU A 97 -11.99 42.96 4.13
C GLU A 97 -11.64 42.63 5.57
N ILE A 98 -11.71 41.34 5.89
CA ILE A 98 -11.46 40.79 7.21
C ILE A 98 -10.50 39.60 7.07
N THR A 99 -9.51 39.54 7.95
CA THR A 99 -8.56 38.42 8.04
C THR A 99 -8.22 38.12 9.51
N GLY A 100 -7.57 36.98 9.77
CA GLY A 100 -7.04 36.66 11.08
C GLY A 100 -5.85 37.55 11.45
N SER A 101 -5.79 37.95 12.72
CA SER A 101 -4.65 38.70 13.30
C SER A 101 -3.32 37.92 13.30
N ARG A 102 -3.40 36.60 13.15
CA ARG A 102 -2.28 35.66 13.18
C ARG A 102 -2.44 34.69 12.01
N PRO A 103 -2.11 35.13 10.78
CA PRO A 103 -2.15 34.24 9.63
C PRO A 103 -1.15 33.09 9.82
N PHE A 104 -1.54 31.91 9.36
CA PHE A 104 -0.67 30.74 9.36
C PHE A 104 0.48 30.94 8.36
N ASP A 105 1.72 30.75 8.82
CA ASP A 105 2.90 30.79 7.94
C ASP A 105 3.15 29.41 7.33
N TRP A 106 2.52 29.18 6.18
CA TRP A 106 2.70 27.96 5.41
C TRP A 106 4.01 27.92 4.63
N MET A 107 4.77 29.02 4.52
CA MET A 107 5.94 29.11 3.64
C MET A 107 7.22 28.56 4.27
N HIS A 108 7.17 27.33 4.77
CA HIS A 108 8.31 26.66 5.39
C HIS A 108 8.47 25.22 4.87
N SER A 109 9.69 24.70 5.04
CA SER A 109 10.07 23.35 4.65
C SER A 109 9.72 22.34 5.75
N ILE A 110 9.28 21.15 5.35
CA ILE A 110 9.05 20.03 6.27
C ILE A 110 9.92 18.86 5.84
N CYS A 111 10.69 18.32 6.77
CA CYS A 111 11.56 17.17 6.58
C CYS A 111 11.11 16.06 7.53
N ARG A 112 11.41 14.82 7.17
CA ARG A 112 10.96 13.66 7.95
C ARG A 112 11.75 13.48 9.24
N THR A 113 13.06 13.69 9.19
CA THR A 113 13.99 13.47 10.30
C THR A 113 15.06 14.55 10.43
N SER A 114 15.39 15.27 9.35
CA SER A 114 16.42 16.32 9.37
C SER A 114 16.03 17.53 10.22
N ASP A 115 16.93 17.94 11.11
CA ASP A 115 16.83 19.15 11.94
C ASP A 115 18.21 19.84 12.01
N PRO A 116 18.39 21.04 11.41
CA PRO A 116 17.38 21.85 10.73
C PRO A 116 16.93 21.24 9.39
N CYS A 117 15.68 21.50 9.01
CA CYS A 117 15.15 21.14 7.70
C CYS A 117 15.53 22.18 6.64
N GLU A 118 16.41 21.80 5.71
CA GLU A 118 16.84 22.62 4.57
C GLU A 118 16.20 22.13 3.25
N GLU A 119 16.09 22.99 2.23
CA GLU A 119 15.48 22.65 0.94
C GLU A 119 16.23 21.56 0.14
N ASP A 120 17.50 21.31 0.45
CA ASP A 120 18.32 20.26 -0.15
C ASP A 120 18.44 19.01 0.74
N SER A 121 17.70 18.97 1.86
CA SER A 121 17.63 17.80 2.73
C SER A 121 17.12 16.58 1.94
N ILE A 122 17.78 15.45 2.14
CA ILE A 122 17.48 14.22 1.40
C ILE A 122 16.09 13.65 1.70
N ASP A 123 15.56 14.00 2.86
CA ASP A 123 14.29 13.58 3.42
C ASP A 123 13.25 14.71 3.41
N LEU A 124 13.45 15.72 2.54
CA LEU A 124 12.48 16.79 2.32
C LEU A 124 11.12 16.20 1.91
N VAL A 125 10.08 16.59 2.65
CA VAL A 125 8.69 16.21 2.41
C VAL A 125 7.93 17.34 1.73
N CYS A 126 7.99 18.55 2.29
CA CYS A 126 7.31 19.73 1.77
C CYS A 126 8.31 20.84 1.44
N ALA A 127 8.23 21.39 0.22
CA ALA A 127 8.93 22.63 -0.11
C ALA A 127 8.18 23.86 0.44
N PRO A 128 8.87 24.97 0.74
CA PRO A 128 8.24 26.17 1.28
C PRO A 128 7.27 26.85 0.30
N THR A 129 7.39 26.59 -1.01
CA THR A 129 6.47 27.13 -2.03
C THR A 129 5.35 26.16 -2.42
N GLN A 130 5.30 24.98 -1.79
CA GLN A 130 4.32 23.95 -2.10
C GLN A 130 3.04 24.17 -1.30
N LYS A 131 1.97 24.61 -1.96
CA LYS A 131 0.66 24.85 -1.33
C LYS A 131 -0.01 23.54 -0.86
N THR A 132 -0.07 22.53 -1.71
CA THR A 132 -0.58 21.19 -1.36
C THR A 132 0.60 20.26 -1.09
N CYS A 133 0.79 19.86 0.17
CA CYS A 133 1.83 18.94 0.58
C CYS A 133 1.24 17.67 1.20
N VAL A 134 1.52 16.55 0.52
CA VAL A 134 1.21 15.20 0.96
C VAL A 134 2.43 14.31 0.79
N SER A 135 2.53 13.25 1.58
CA SER A 135 3.57 12.23 1.48
C SER A 135 2.98 10.84 1.64
N PHE A 136 3.65 9.83 1.10
CA PHE A 136 3.30 8.44 1.33
C PHE A 136 4.38 7.77 2.18
N LEU A 137 3.95 7.03 3.21
CA LEU A 137 4.77 6.06 3.90
C LEU A 137 4.28 4.66 3.50
N VAL A 138 5.15 3.89 2.86
CA VAL A 138 4.83 2.55 2.37
C VAL A 138 5.76 1.58 3.08
N GLN A 139 5.21 0.68 3.89
CA GLN A 139 5.97 -0.40 4.49
C GLN A 139 5.51 -1.72 3.91
N VAL A 140 6.43 -2.47 3.30
CA VAL A 140 6.17 -3.79 2.72
C VAL A 140 6.97 -4.83 3.51
N ASP A 141 6.27 -5.75 4.17
CA ASP A 141 6.86 -6.92 4.80
C ASP A 141 6.74 -8.14 3.88
N ILE A 142 7.86 -8.53 3.28
CA ILE A 142 7.93 -9.75 2.46
C ILE A 142 8.16 -10.94 3.38
N SER A 143 7.13 -11.76 3.48
CA SER A 143 7.10 -12.92 4.38
C SER A 143 7.71 -14.16 3.73
N ARG A 144 7.50 -14.36 2.43
CA ARG A 144 8.07 -15.50 1.69
C ARG A 144 8.20 -15.19 0.20
N VAL A 145 9.21 -15.78 -0.42
CA VAL A 145 9.32 -15.90 -1.88
C VAL A 145 9.32 -17.38 -2.23
N SER A 146 8.69 -17.76 -3.34
CA SER A 146 8.71 -19.14 -3.86
C SER A 146 8.94 -19.12 -5.37
N ILE A 147 9.60 -20.16 -5.88
CA ILE A 147 9.94 -20.31 -7.30
C ILE A 147 9.29 -21.59 -7.79
N HIS A 148 8.33 -21.46 -8.70
CA HIS A 148 7.62 -22.59 -9.27
C HIS A 148 8.27 -22.97 -10.60
N GLU A 149 9.24 -23.89 -10.60
CA GLU A 149 10.04 -24.16 -11.81
C GLU A 149 9.23 -24.82 -12.93
N LEU A 150 8.21 -25.62 -12.59
CA LEU A 150 7.33 -26.28 -13.58
C LEU A 150 6.45 -25.29 -14.33
N THR A 151 6.00 -24.23 -13.64
CA THR A 151 5.17 -23.17 -14.23
C THR A 151 6.00 -21.98 -14.71
N GLY A 152 7.28 -21.92 -14.36
CA GLY A 152 8.15 -20.79 -14.69
C GLY A 152 7.73 -19.50 -14.01
N SER A 153 7.13 -19.56 -12.82
CA SER A 153 6.60 -18.39 -12.11
C SER A 153 7.29 -18.17 -10.77
N VAL A 154 7.38 -16.92 -10.33
CA VAL A 154 7.86 -16.54 -8.99
C VAL A 154 6.68 -15.96 -8.22
N SER A 155 6.48 -16.38 -6.97
CA SER A 155 5.48 -15.81 -6.08
C SER A 155 6.14 -15.14 -4.87
N VAL A 156 5.60 -13.99 -4.48
CA VAL A 156 6.07 -13.19 -3.35
C VAL A 156 4.86 -12.94 -2.44
N GLU A 157 4.91 -13.49 -1.24
CA GLU A 157 3.90 -13.29 -0.21
C GLU A 157 4.27 -12.07 0.64
N PHE A 158 3.37 -11.09 0.73
CA PHE A 158 3.65 -9.85 1.45
C PHE A 158 2.43 -9.31 2.20
N THR A 159 2.73 -8.50 3.21
CA THR A 159 1.78 -7.57 3.84
C THR A 159 2.31 -6.17 3.64
N SER A 160 1.42 -5.20 3.40
CA SER A 160 1.80 -3.81 3.23
C SER A 160 0.94 -2.89 4.10
N ASP A 161 1.57 -1.92 4.74
CA ASP A 161 0.93 -0.79 5.40
C ASP A 161 1.27 0.47 4.60
N ILE A 162 0.25 1.14 4.07
CA ILE A 162 0.39 2.36 3.27
C ILE A 162 -0.32 3.49 4.02
N VAL A 163 0.41 4.55 4.36
CA VAL A 163 -0.12 5.73 5.05
C VAL A 163 0.05 6.95 4.16
N LEU A 164 -1.07 7.58 3.81
CA LEU A 164 -1.08 8.92 3.22
C LEU A 164 -0.99 9.95 4.36
N GLU A 165 0.04 10.77 4.32
CA GLU A 165 0.26 11.88 5.24
C GLU A 165 -0.12 13.19 4.56
N ILE A 166 -1.12 13.90 5.09
CA ILE A 166 -1.56 15.21 4.60
C ILE A 166 -1.06 16.28 5.58
N TYR A 167 -0.07 17.06 5.15
CA TYR A 167 0.50 18.16 5.93
C TYR A 167 -0.31 19.44 5.69
N ARG A 168 -0.58 19.79 4.43
CA ARG A 168 -1.41 20.95 4.07
C ARG A 168 -2.07 20.83 2.70
N LEU A 169 -3.23 21.48 2.54
CA LEU A 169 -4.01 21.48 1.30
C LEU A 169 -4.17 22.90 0.75
N GLY A 170 -3.69 23.12 -0.48
CA GLY A 170 -3.85 24.37 -1.22
C GLY A 170 -5.10 24.38 -2.08
N ILE A 171 -6.28 24.39 -1.43
CA ILE A 171 -7.58 24.40 -2.11
C ILE A 171 -7.89 25.82 -2.58
N ASP A 172 -8.41 25.94 -3.79
CA ASP A 172 -9.05 27.16 -4.29
C ASP A 172 -10.57 26.93 -4.30
N LEU A 173 -11.31 27.72 -3.54
CA LEU A 173 -12.76 27.56 -3.42
C LEU A 173 -13.52 28.23 -4.59
N GLU A 174 -12.85 29.03 -5.42
CA GLU A 174 -13.48 29.81 -6.50
C GLU A 174 -14.67 30.69 -6.03
N ILE A 175 -14.68 31.06 -4.74
CA ILE A 175 -15.71 31.94 -4.15
C ILE A 175 -15.23 33.39 -4.27
N ASP A 176 -16.03 34.23 -4.93
CA ASP A 176 -15.73 35.65 -5.08
C ASP A 176 -15.59 36.34 -3.72
N GLY A 177 -14.56 37.17 -3.57
CA GLY A 177 -14.21 37.83 -2.31
C GLY A 177 -13.62 36.93 -1.23
N VAL A 178 -13.47 35.61 -1.40
CA VAL A 178 -12.84 34.74 -0.39
C VAL A 178 -11.49 34.23 -0.89
N GLU A 179 -10.41 34.70 -0.26
CA GLU A 179 -9.07 34.16 -0.48
C GLU A 179 -8.71 33.14 0.61
N MET A 180 -8.12 32.02 0.19
CA MET A 180 -7.69 30.96 1.10
C MET A 180 -6.18 30.69 0.94
N SER A 181 -5.44 30.79 2.04
CA SER A 181 -4.08 30.24 2.14
C SER A 181 -4.14 28.74 2.43
N PRO A 182 -3.09 27.95 2.15
CA PRO A 182 -3.08 26.51 2.40
C PRO A 182 -3.58 26.15 3.80
N ILE A 183 -4.50 25.18 3.86
CA ILE A 183 -5.10 24.71 5.11
C ILE A 183 -4.12 23.71 5.76
N PRO A 184 -3.55 24.00 6.94
CA PRO A 184 -2.65 23.09 7.65
C PRO A 184 -3.41 21.91 8.30
N SER A 185 -2.68 20.83 8.58
CA SER A 185 -3.24 19.60 9.16
C SER A 185 -4.01 19.83 10.46
N ASP A 186 -3.51 20.68 11.37
CA ASP A 186 -4.23 21.01 12.61
C ASP A 186 -5.58 21.68 12.36
N ALA A 187 -5.66 22.55 11.34
CA ALA A 187 -6.93 23.16 10.94
C ALA A 187 -7.87 22.11 10.34
N ILE A 188 -7.37 21.17 9.53
CA ILE A 188 -8.15 20.04 9.01
C ILE A 188 -8.70 19.19 10.15
N ARG A 189 -7.87 18.83 11.16
CA ARG A 189 -8.32 18.09 12.36
C ARG A 189 -9.46 18.83 13.04
N ARG A 190 -9.30 20.15 13.21
CA ARG A 190 -10.30 20.97 13.88
C ARG A 190 -11.61 21.02 13.10
N ILE A 191 -11.58 21.25 11.79
CA ILE A 191 -12.77 21.25 10.91
C ILE A 191 -13.55 19.94 11.03
N LEU A 192 -12.86 18.80 11.06
CA LEU A 192 -13.49 17.49 11.23
C LEU A 192 -14.14 17.34 12.62
N VAL A 193 -13.49 17.83 13.67
CA VAL A 193 -14.05 17.82 15.04
C VAL A 193 -15.21 18.80 15.19
N MET A 194 -15.22 19.94 14.49
CA MET A 194 -16.38 20.82 14.41
C MET A 194 -17.57 20.08 13.80
N GLY A 195 -17.31 19.29 12.76
CA GLY A 195 -18.31 18.44 12.10
C GLY A 195 -18.97 17.41 13.02
N ASP A 196 -18.25 16.87 13.99
CA ASP A 196 -18.81 15.91 14.96
C ASP A 196 -19.87 16.51 15.89
N ARG A 197 -19.97 17.85 15.96
CA ARG A 197 -20.97 18.55 16.78
C ARG A 197 -22.36 18.54 16.14
N THR A 198 -22.43 18.28 14.84
CA THR A 198 -23.66 18.32 14.04
C THR A 198 -23.94 16.95 13.43
N GLU A 199 -25.16 16.45 13.58
CA GLU A 199 -25.57 15.21 12.92
C GLU A 199 -25.58 15.42 11.40
N GLY A 200 -24.83 14.60 10.66
CA GLY A 200 -24.63 14.78 9.21
C GLY A 200 -23.42 15.65 8.85
N GLY A 201 -22.56 15.99 9.82
CA GLY A 201 -21.30 16.70 9.59
C GLY A 201 -21.44 18.22 9.49
N LEU A 202 -20.31 18.89 9.24
CA LEU A 202 -20.23 20.36 9.27
C LEU A 202 -21.17 21.05 8.27
N LEU A 203 -21.39 20.43 7.12
CA LEU A 203 -22.19 20.97 6.01
C LEU A 203 -23.66 20.53 6.06
N ALA A 204 -24.09 19.87 7.13
CA ALA A 204 -25.46 19.38 7.26
C ALA A 204 -26.49 20.53 7.13
N GLY A 205 -27.39 20.42 6.15
CA GLY A 205 -28.44 21.41 5.91
C GLY A 205 -27.98 22.66 5.15
N SER A 206 -26.72 22.71 4.70
CA SER A 206 -26.21 23.69 3.75
C SER A 206 -26.50 23.25 2.30
N GLU A 207 -26.44 24.19 1.37
CA GLU A 207 -26.45 23.90 -0.08
C GLU A 207 -25.05 23.50 -0.60
N ILE A 208 -24.01 23.56 0.23
CA ILE A 208 -22.63 23.23 -0.11
C ILE A 208 -22.41 21.72 0.06
N GLU A 209 -22.06 21.05 -1.03
CA GLU A 209 -21.68 19.63 -1.05
C GLU A 209 -20.15 19.48 -1.05
N ALA A 210 -19.63 18.56 -0.24
CA ALA A 210 -18.21 18.22 -0.24
C ALA A 210 -17.99 16.92 -1.02
N MET A 211 -17.71 17.01 -2.32
CA MET A 211 -17.49 15.84 -3.17
C MET A 211 -16.00 15.47 -3.23
N ILE A 212 -15.69 14.21 -2.97
CA ILE A 212 -14.35 13.63 -3.17
C ILE A 212 -14.39 12.81 -4.46
N ASP A 213 -13.66 13.27 -5.46
CA ASP A 213 -13.46 12.55 -6.71
C ASP A 213 -12.09 11.85 -6.69
N PHE A 214 -12.13 10.52 -6.83
CA PHE A 214 -10.93 9.68 -6.91
C PHE A 214 -10.43 9.47 -8.36
N GLY A 215 -11.10 10.07 -9.35
CA GLY A 215 -10.84 9.88 -10.78
C GLY A 215 -11.31 8.53 -11.33
N VAL A 216 -11.92 7.70 -10.48
CA VAL A 216 -12.48 6.39 -10.79
C VAL A 216 -13.81 6.21 -10.06
N GLY A 217 -14.80 5.68 -10.77
CA GLY A 217 -16.17 5.60 -10.27
C GLY A 217 -16.85 6.97 -10.18
N GLU A 218 -17.93 7.03 -9.39
CA GLU A 218 -18.68 8.26 -9.14
C GLU A 218 -18.07 9.03 -7.96
N PRO A 219 -18.07 10.38 -7.98
CA PRO A 219 -17.63 11.19 -6.85
C PRO A 219 -18.43 10.87 -5.57
N ILE A 220 -17.75 10.89 -4.43
CA ILE A 220 -18.31 10.52 -3.13
C ILE A 220 -18.64 11.78 -2.35
N GLU A 221 -19.90 11.91 -1.93
CA GLU A 221 -20.29 12.93 -0.96
C GLU A 221 -19.66 12.61 0.41
N PHE A 222 -18.73 13.48 0.83
CA PHE A 222 -18.00 13.37 2.06
C PHE A 222 -18.69 14.15 3.17
N GLU A 223 -19.16 13.43 4.17
CA GLU A 223 -19.58 14.03 5.44
C GLU A 223 -18.34 14.60 6.15
N VAL A 224 -18.23 15.92 6.29
CA VAL A 224 -17.11 16.57 6.98
C VAL A 224 -17.24 16.32 8.49
N SER A 225 -16.77 15.16 8.96
CA SER A 225 -16.78 14.69 10.36
C SER A 225 -15.87 13.45 10.54
N ASN A 226 -15.61 13.04 11.78
CA ASN A 226 -14.95 11.75 12.06
C ASN A 226 -15.82 10.55 11.64
N ALA A 227 -17.15 10.69 11.74
CA ALA A 227 -18.08 9.66 11.24
C ALA A 227 -17.97 9.53 9.71
N GLY A 228 -17.82 10.64 8.99
CA GLY A 228 -17.57 10.66 7.56
C GLY A 228 -16.24 10.05 7.15
N LEU A 229 -15.15 10.31 7.87
CA LEU A 229 -13.85 9.63 7.63
C LEU A 229 -13.97 8.10 7.70
N ARG A 230 -14.70 7.59 8.71
CA ARG A 230 -14.95 6.15 8.86
C ARG A 230 -15.83 5.60 7.73
N LYS A 231 -16.89 6.34 7.34
CA LYS A 231 -17.72 5.95 6.19
C LYS A 231 -16.90 5.93 4.90
N LEU A 232 -15.98 6.87 4.72
CA LEU A 232 -15.08 6.92 3.58
C LEU A 232 -14.13 5.71 3.57
N SER A 233 -13.53 5.33 4.71
CA SER A 233 -12.68 4.13 4.78
C SER A 233 -13.46 2.84 4.52
N ASP A 234 -14.69 2.74 5.02
CA ASP A 234 -15.58 1.61 4.75
C ASP A 234 -15.95 1.56 3.25
N HIS A 235 -16.24 2.71 2.64
CA HIS A 235 -16.53 2.80 1.22
C HIS A 235 -15.32 2.37 0.37
N LEU A 236 -14.13 2.94 0.63
CA LEU A 236 -12.92 2.59 -0.11
C LEU A 236 -12.58 1.10 0.00
N THR A 237 -12.77 0.50 1.18
CA THR A 237 -12.57 -0.95 1.38
C THR A 237 -13.54 -1.79 0.54
N ASN A 238 -14.83 -1.43 0.53
CA ASN A 238 -15.87 -2.19 -0.15
C ASN A 238 -15.86 -2.00 -1.67
N SER A 239 -15.50 -0.80 -2.13
CA SER A 239 -15.51 -0.41 -3.54
C SER A 239 -14.17 -0.61 -4.24
N TYR A 240 -13.09 -0.92 -3.52
CA TYR A 240 -11.73 -1.04 -4.07
C TYR A 240 -11.66 -1.91 -5.34
N SER A 241 -12.26 -3.11 -5.31
CA SER A 241 -12.18 -4.05 -6.43
C SER A 241 -12.85 -3.51 -7.69
N GLU A 242 -13.98 -2.81 -7.54
CA GLU A 242 -14.70 -2.16 -8.64
C GLU A 242 -13.91 -0.95 -9.16
N MET A 243 -13.45 -0.07 -8.26
CA MET A 243 -12.63 1.10 -8.61
C MET A 243 -11.37 0.70 -9.38
N MET A 244 -10.69 -0.36 -8.95
CA MET A 244 -9.47 -0.84 -9.60
C MET A 244 -9.77 -1.60 -10.91
N SER A 245 -10.93 -2.25 -11.02
CA SER A 245 -11.39 -2.81 -12.29
C SER A 245 -11.67 -1.71 -13.32
N ASP A 246 -12.24 -0.58 -12.89
CA ASP A 246 -12.53 0.58 -13.74
C ASP A 246 -11.25 1.33 -14.13
N PHE A 247 -10.29 1.42 -13.20
CA PHE A 247 -8.94 1.94 -13.50
C PHE A 247 -8.25 1.10 -14.58
N GLY A 248 -8.45 -0.21 -14.54
CA GLY A 248 -7.91 -1.16 -15.50
C GLY A 248 -6.51 -1.63 -15.13
N VAL A 249 -5.86 -2.28 -16.10
CA VAL A 249 -4.57 -2.93 -15.90
C VAL A 249 -3.45 -1.90 -16.03
N ILE A 250 -2.55 -1.86 -15.03
CA ILE A 250 -1.36 -1.00 -15.06
C ILE A 250 -0.39 -1.56 -16.08
N TYR A 251 0.09 -0.72 -17.00
CA TYR A 251 1.10 -1.08 -17.99
C TYR A 251 2.33 -0.20 -17.83
N LEU A 252 3.49 -0.80 -17.57
CA LEU A 252 4.80 -0.15 -17.57
C LEU A 252 5.59 -0.64 -18.76
N ASP A 253 6.17 0.29 -19.52
CA ASP A 253 6.97 -0.06 -20.69
C ASP A 253 8.44 -0.35 -20.34
N GLN A 254 9.22 -0.76 -21.34
CA GLN A 254 10.64 -1.08 -21.18
C GLN A 254 11.52 0.10 -20.71
N HIS A 255 11.14 1.34 -21.00
CA HIS A 255 11.87 2.53 -20.55
C HIS A 255 11.59 2.84 -19.09
N ASP A 256 10.36 2.61 -18.65
CA ASP A 256 9.94 2.79 -17.25
C ASP A 256 10.53 1.69 -16.35
N LEU A 257 10.60 0.45 -16.84
CA LEU A 257 11.21 -0.67 -16.13
C LEU A 257 12.74 -0.66 -16.17
N GLY A 258 13.32 -0.02 -17.19
CA GLY A 258 14.76 -0.10 -17.46
C GLY A 258 15.25 -1.50 -17.86
N LEU A 259 14.32 -2.33 -18.36
CA LEU A 259 14.57 -3.69 -18.86
C LEU A 259 14.26 -3.72 -20.37
N ASP A 260 15.31 -3.70 -21.18
CA ASP A 260 15.20 -3.69 -22.65
C ASP A 260 14.43 -4.92 -23.16
N GLY A 261 13.41 -4.70 -23.96
CA GLY A 261 12.56 -5.74 -24.55
C GLY A 261 11.44 -6.28 -23.65
N PHE A 262 11.20 -5.72 -22.46
CA PHE A 262 10.14 -6.19 -21.55
C PHE A 262 9.16 -5.10 -21.16
N SER A 263 7.88 -5.42 -21.12
CA SER A 263 6.84 -4.61 -20.47
C SER A 263 6.22 -5.36 -19.29
N LEU A 264 5.67 -4.61 -18.33
CA LEU A 264 5.03 -5.13 -17.13
C LEU A 264 3.56 -4.76 -17.17
N THR A 265 2.73 -5.78 -17.00
CA THR A 265 1.27 -5.63 -16.95
C THR A 265 0.82 -6.08 -15.56
N ALA A 266 0.23 -5.20 -14.77
CA ALA A 266 -0.20 -5.45 -13.39
C ALA A 266 -1.71 -5.27 -13.20
N ASP A 267 -2.39 -6.34 -12.76
CA ASP A 267 -3.78 -6.31 -12.33
C ASP A 267 -3.86 -6.31 -10.79
N LEU A 268 -4.41 -5.23 -10.24
CA LEU A 268 -4.54 -5.01 -8.81
C LEU A 268 -5.99 -5.20 -8.31
N SER A 269 -6.95 -5.52 -9.18
CA SER A 269 -8.39 -5.58 -8.86
C SER A 269 -8.74 -6.59 -7.75
N SER A 270 -7.89 -7.60 -7.56
CA SER A 270 -8.03 -8.65 -6.55
C SER A 270 -7.16 -8.44 -5.31
N MET A 271 -6.47 -7.30 -5.17
CA MET A 271 -5.62 -7.04 -4.01
C MET A 271 -6.46 -7.00 -2.72
N PRO A 272 -6.07 -7.72 -1.64
CA PRO A 272 -6.79 -7.73 -0.37
C PRO A 272 -6.57 -6.42 0.41
N PHE A 273 -7.21 -5.37 -0.06
CA PHE A 273 -7.12 -4.00 0.42
C PHE A 273 -8.12 -3.71 1.55
N GLN A 274 -7.67 -2.96 2.55
CA GLN A 274 -8.50 -2.43 3.63
C GLN A 274 -8.06 -1.02 3.98
N ALA A 275 -8.99 -0.07 4.03
CA ALA A 275 -8.75 1.28 4.54
C ALA A 275 -9.20 1.39 6.00
N ASP A 276 -8.43 2.08 6.84
CA ASP A 276 -8.77 2.43 8.22
C ASP A 276 -8.19 3.82 8.53
N PHE A 277 -9.05 4.83 8.49
CA PHE A 277 -8.63 6.23 8.68
C PHE A 277 -8.64 6.69 10.13
N GLY A 278 -8.97 5.79 11.07
CA GLY A 278 -9.05 6.13 12.48
C GLY A 278 -10.00 7.29 12.76
N SER A 279 -9.73 8.00 13.87
CA SER A 279 -10.42 9.23 14.25
C SER A 279 -9.39 10.30 14.56
N VAL A 280 -9.66 11.52 14.14
CA VAL A 280 -8.87 12.71 14.44
C VAL A 280 -9.40 13.41 15.69
N SER A 281 -8.49 14.08 16.40
CA SER A 281 -8.81 14.94 17.54
C SER A 281 -8.06 16.25 17.39
N ILE A 282 -8.49 17.29 18.11
CA ILE A 282 -7.81 18.59 18.07
C ILE A 282 -6.38 18.44 18.60
N GLY A 283 -5.42 19.01 17.87
CA GLY A 283 -4.01 19.04 18.25
C GLY A 283 -3.78 19.70 19.61
N GLN A 284 -2.67 19.36 20.27
CA GLN A 284 -2.31 19.94 21.56
C GLN A 284 -1.58 21.27 21.35
N GLY A 285 -2.29 22.40 21.33
CA GLY A 285 -1.66 23.71 21.28
C GLY A 285 -2.60 24.81 20.83
N PRO A 286 -2.36 26.07 21.22
CA PRO A 286 -3.14 27.22 20.77
C PRO A 286 -2.71 27.75 19.40
N ILE A 287 -1.66 27.15 18.80
CA ILE A 287 -1.07 27.55 17.52
C ILE A 287 -1.31 26.42 16.55
N ILE A 288 -1.82 26.75 15.37
CA ILE A 288 -2.07 25.82 14.29
C ILE A 288 -0.73 25.53 13.61
N SER A 289 -0.44 24.25 13.39
CA SER A 289 0.74 23.77 12.68
C SER A 289 0.35 22.76 11.60
N ASP A 290 1.23 22.57 10.63
CA ASP A 290 1.21 21.47 9.66
C ASP A 290 2.29 20.41 9.94
N GLU A 291 3.09 20.51 11.01
CA GLU A 291 4.18 19.57 11.31
C GLU A 291 3.69 18.14 11.62
N ASP A 292 2.49 17.99 12.21
CA ASP A 292 1.87 16.69 12.48
C ASP A 292 0.77 16.38 11.44
N PRO A 293 1.01 15.48 10.48
CA PRO A 293 0.09 15.27 9.36
C PRO A 293 -1.20 14.54 9.75
N ILE A 294 -2.26 14.74 8.97
CA ILE A 294 -3.39 13.81 8.95
C ILE A 294 -2.91 12.50 8.33
N ARG A 295 -3.11 11.38 9.02
CA ARG A 295 -2.69 10.05 8.57
C ARG A 295 -3.90 9.22 8.15
N LEU A 296 -3.97 8.90 6.87
CA LEU A 296 -4.98 8.00 6.32
C LEU A 296 -4.31 6.66 6.02
N SER A 297 -4.58 5.67 6.86
CA SER A 297 -3.93 4.36 6.77
C SER A 297 -4.73 3.38 5.93
N THR A 298 -4.01 2.58 5.15
CA THR A 298 -4.54 1.46 4.38
C THR A 298 -3.61 0.28 4.52
N LYS A 299 -4.17 -0.93 4.40
CA LYS A 299 -3.46 -2.19 4.62
C LYS A 299 -3.76 -3.16 3.49
N VAL A 300 -2.74 -3.90 3.10
CA VAL A 300 -2.83 -5.04 2.21
C VAL A 300 -2.36 -6.25 2.99
N THR A 301 -3.26 -7.21 3.26
CA THR A 301 -2.93 -8.34 4.15
C THR A 301 -2.88 -9.66 3.39
N ASN A 302 -1.81 -10.44 3.63
CA ASN A 302 -1.62 -11.77 3.03
C ASN A 302 -1.78 -11.79 1.50
N ALA A 303 -1.26 -10.76 0.83
CA ALA A 303 -1.25 -10.71 -0.62
C ALA A 303 -0.15 -11.60 -1.20
N GLU A 304 -0.44 -12.19 -2.35
CA GLU A 304 0.52 -12.94 -3.16
C GLU A 304 0.69 -12.22 -4.50
N LEU A 305 1.90 -11.71 -4.72
CA LEU A 305 2.36 -11.13 -5.98
C LEU A 305 2.99 -12.25 -6.81
N SER A 306 2.41 -12.56 -7.97
CA SER A 306 2.94 -13.57 -8.89
C SER A 306 3.53 -12.91 -10.13
N PHE A 307 4.77 -13.29 -10.47
CA PHE A 307 5.45 -12.94 -11.71
C PHE A 307 5.45 -14.13 -12.66
N SER A 308 4.98 -13.92 -13.88
CA SER A 308 5.05 -14.92 -14.96
C SER A 308 5.47 -14.25 -16.26
N LEU A 309 6.21 -14.96 -17.12
CA LEU A 309 6.64 -14.45 -18.41
C LEU A 309 5.79 -15.04 -19.53
N ARG A 310 5.21 -14.17 -20.36
CA ARG A 310 4.51 -14.57 -21.59
C ARG A 310 5.17 -13.90 -22.80
N GLN A 311 6.06 -14.63 -23.48
CA GLN A 311 6.89 -14.10 -24.57
C GLN A 311 7.81 -12.99 -24.05
N ASP A 312 7.52 -11.74 -24.42
CA ASP A 312 8.28 -10.53 -24.05
C ASP A 312 7.52 -9.67 -23.01
N GLU A 313 6.41 -10.18 -22.44
CA GLU A 313 5.57 -9.50 -21.46
C GLU A 313 5.70 -10.16 -20.07
N ILE A 314 6.05 -9.39 -19.05
CA ILE A 314 6.02 -9.81 -17.64
C ILE A 314 4.62 -9.53 -17.10
N ILE A 315 3.86 -10.59 -16.84
CA ILE A 315 2.53 -10.49 -16.25
C ILE A 315 2.68 -10.57 -14.73
N VAL A 316 2.16 -9.54 -14.07
CA VAL A 316 2.13 -9.38 -12.62
C VAL A 316 0.69 -9.46 -12.15
N GLY A 317 0.39 -10.40 -11.26
CA GLY A 317 -0.91 -10.52 -10.62
C GLY A 317 -0.77 -10.33 -9.12
N ILE A 318 -1.67 -9.56 -8.51
CA ILE A 318 -1.80 -9.51 -7.04
C ILE A 318 -3.14 -10.10 -6.65
N SER A 319 -3.10 -11.16 -5.84
CA SER A 319 -4.31 -11.83 -5.37
C SER A 319 -4.19 -12.20 -3.89
N PRO A 320 -5.30 -12.48 -3.20
CA PRO A 320 -5.22 -13.09 -1.88
C PRO A 320 -4.63 -14.49 -2.05
N ARG A 321 -3.79 -14.91 -1.09
CA ARG A 321 -3.09 -16.22 -1.11
C ARG A 321 -3.96 -17.43 -1.52
N SER A 322 -5.26 -17.41 -1.29
CA SER A 322 -6.17 -18.54 -1.58
C SER A 322 -6.59 -18.68 -3.06
N LEU A 323 -6.32 -17.68 -3.91
CA LEU A 323 -6.89 -17.58 -5.26
C LEU A 323 -5.86 -17.64 -6.40
N SER A 324 -4.57 -17.82 -6.10
CA SER A 324 -3.51 -17.81 -7.12
C SER A 324 -3.58 -19.03 -8.04
N SER A 325 -4.08 -18.84 -9.27
CA SER A 325 -3.97 -19.83 -10.35
C SER A 325 -3.77 -19.14 -11.70
N PHE A 326 -2.56 -19.19 -12.24
CA PHE A 326 -2.21 -18.60 -13.54
C PHE A 326 -1.42 -19.56 -14.44
N PRO A 327 -1.51 -19.38 -15.78
CA PRO A 327 -0.81 -20.22 -16.76
C PRO A 327 0.68 -19.83 -16.93
N SER A 328 1.48 -20.82 -17.33
CA SER A 328 2.95 -20.88 -17.26
C SER A 328 3.73 -20.35 -18.48
N MET A 329 4.92 -19.76 -18.27
CA MET A 329 6.12 -19.88 -19.13
C MET A 329 7.42 -19.31 -18.50
N VAL A 330 8.58 -19.74 -19.01
CA VAL A 330 9.92 -19.87 -18.36
C VAL A 330 10.73 -18.55 -18.27
N ILE A 331 11.23 -18.19 -17.08
CA ILE A 331 12.04 -16.97 -16.77
C ILE A 331 13.56 -17.14 -17.06
N SER A 332 14.00 -18.14 -17.83
CA SER A 332 15.43 -18.54 -17.85
C SER A 332 16.41 -17.62 -18.61
N SER A 333 15.96 -16.58 -19.31
CA SER A 333 16.80 -15.80 -20.25
C SER A 333 17.06 -14.35 -19.88
N ILE A 334 16.50 -13.85 -18.77
CA ILE A 334 16.46 -12.40 -18.47
C ILE A 334 17.41 -12.03 -17.33
N LEU A 335 17.65 -12.97 -16.40
CA LEU A 335 18.51 -12.71 -15.26
C LEU A 335 19.99 -12.92 -15.62
N PRO A 336 20.89 -12.03 -15.17
CA PRO A 336 22.33 -12.21 -15.32
C PRO A 336 22.75 -13.57 -14.77
N THR A 337 23.79 -14.16 -15.36
CA THR A 337 24.25 -15.50 -14.95
C THR A 337 24.58 -15.48 -13.48
N PRO A 338 23.95 -16.35 -12.67
CA PRO A 338 24.13 -16.26 -11.24
C PRO A 338 25.53 -16.74 -10.84
N ILE A 339 26.10 -16.07 -9.84
CA ILE A 339 27.42 -16.33 -9.27
C ILE A 339 27.22 -17.15 -8.00
N ILE A 340 27.91 -18.28 -7.89
CA ILE A 340 27.87 -19.10 -6.68
C ILE A 340 28.79 -18.48 -5.63
N THR A 341 28.25 -18.25 -4.43
CA THR A 341 28.98 -17.74 -3.26
C THR A 341 29.02 -18.82 -2.16
N ASP A 342 29.78 -18.58 -1.11
CA ASP A 342 29.82 -19.46 0.06
C ASP A 342 28.47 -19.47 0.83
N SER A 343 27.70 -18.38 0.72
CA SER A 343 26.43 -18.21 1.44
C SER A 343 25.19 -18.54 0.59
N GLY A 344 25.35 -18.61 -0.74
CA GLY A 344 24.24 -18.90 -1.64
C GLY A 344 24.50 -18.62 -3.12
N LEU A 345 23.49 -18.08 -3.78
CA LEU A 345 23.48 -17.76 -5.21
C LEU A 345 23.24 -16.26 -5.39
N LEU A 346 24.26 -15.55 -5.86
CA LEU A 346 24.21 -14.12 -6.17
C LEU A 346 23.76 -13.89 -7.60
N VAL A 347 22.71 -13.08 -7.78
CA VAL A 347 22.33 -12.48 -9.05
C VAL A 347 22.87 -11.06 -9.06
N ASP A 348 23.98 -10.86 -9.77
CA ASP A 348 24.62 -9.55 -9.91
C ASP A 348 23.79 -8.69 -10.86
N GLY A 349 23.01 -7.77 -10.29
CA GLY A 349 22.16 -6.86 -11.03
C GLY A 349 22.81 -5.49 -11.27
N SER A 350 24.15 -5.36 -11.19
CA SER A 350 24.86 -4.14 -11.61
C SER A 350 24.53 -3.70 -13.05
N GLY A 351 24.09 -4.63 -13.91
CA GLY A 351 23.61 -4.35 -15.26
C GLY A 351 22.13 -3.99 -15.39
N ILE A 352 21.35 -4.07 -14.30
CA ILE A 352 19.92 -3.76 -14.25
C ILE A 352 19.78 -2.36 -13.65
N SER A 353 19.31 -1.40 -14.44
CA SER A 353 19.11 -0.02 -14.01
C SER A 353 17.65 0.35 -14.17
N GLN A 354 16.96 0.65 -13.08
CA GLN A 354 15.57 1.09 -13.12
C GLN A 354 15.50 2.60 -12.92
N LYS A 355 14.74 3.29 -13.79
CA LYS A 355 14.46 4.71 -13.65
C LYS A 355 13.26 4.88 -12.72
N VAL A 356 13.42 5.63 -11.64
CA VAL A 356 12.32 6.00 -10.74
C VAL A 356 11.96 7.45 -10.97
N THR A 357 10.74 7.71 -11.43
CA THR A 357 10.20 9.06 -11.65
C THR A 357 9.50 9.59 -10.38
N PRO A 358 9.54 10.91 -10.14
CA PRO A 358 8.75 11.54 -9.08
C PRO A 358 7.23 11.40 -9.32
N LEU A 359 6.47 11.61 -8.25
CA LEU A 359 5.01 11.64 -8.29
C LEU A 359 4.51 13.08 -8.50
N MET A 360 3.72 13.29 -9.55
CA MET A 360 2.99 14.53 -9.77
C MET A 360 1.61 14.23 -10.36
N GLU A 361 0.57 14.69 -9.69
CA GLU A 361 -0.83 14.46 -10.07
C GLU A 361 -1.65 15.74 -9.95
N HIS A 362 -2.56 15.97 -10.88
CA HIS A 362 -3.48 17.10 -10.83
C HIS A 362 -4.81 16.65 -10.24
N THR A 363 -5.17 17.21 -9.09
CA THR A 363 -6.41 16.88 -8.40
C THR A 363 -7.28 18.11 -8.23
N ASN A 364 -8.55 17.90 -7.85
CA ASN A 364 -9.45 18.99 -7.44
C ASN A 364 -8.94 19.74 -6.19
N PHE A 365 -8.00 19.15 -5.43
CA PHE A 365 -7.34 19.76 -4.27
C PHE A 365 -6.00 20.43 -4.61
N GLY A 366 -5.76 20.67 -5.89
CA GLY A 366 -4.53 21.25 -6.42
C GLY A 366 -3.55 20.21 -6.97
N THR A 367 -2.37 20.69 -7.36
CA THR A 367 -1.30 19.83 -7.90
C THR A 367 -0.54 19.19 -6.76
N ILE A 368 -0.62 17.87 -6.67
CA ILE A 368 0.13 17.06 -5.72
C ILE A 368 1.51 16.79 -6.32
N LYS A 369 2.56 17.21 -5.61
CA LYS A 369 3.96 16.87 -5.92
C LYS A 369 4.55 16.15 -4.71
N SER A 370 4.41 14.84 -4.66
CA SER A 370 4.65 14.07 -3.44
C SER A 370 5.99 13.36 -3.47
N SER A 371 6.60 13.19 -2.30
CA SER A 371 7.57 12.12 -2.06
C SER A 371 6.86 10.88 -1.51
N ALA A 372 7.46 9.71 -1.70
CA ALA A 372 7.07 8.49 -1.01
C ALA A 372 8.29 7.90 -0.33
N HIS A 373 8.16 7.50 0.92
CA HIS A 373 9.18 6.73 1.63
C HIS A 373 8.74 5.28 1.68
N ILE A 374 9.58 4.40 1.15
CA ILE A 374 9.29 2.99 0.99
C ILE A 374 10.26 2.21 1.85
N GLU A 375 9.74 1.44 2.80
CA GLU A 375 10.48 0.48 3.60
C GLU A 375 10.11 -0.93 3.13
N ILE A 376 11.10 -1.70 2.65
CA ILE A 376 10.93 -3.10 2.26
C ILE A 376 11.69 -3.96 3.25
N ILE A 377 10.95 -4.76 4.02
CA ILE A 377 11.51 -5.73 4.95
C ILE A 377 11.63 -7.06 4.23
N LEU A 378 12.85 -7.57 4.11
CA LEU A 378 13.17 -8.79 3.38
C LEU A 378 13.14 -10.03 4.31
N PRO A 379 12.77 -11.22 3.78
CA PRO A 379 12.87 -12.46 4.53
C PRO A 379 14.33 -12.92 4.64
N ASP A 380 14.66 -13.69 5.68
CA ASP A 380 16.03 -14.19 5.94
C ASP A 380 16.66 -14.95 4.77
N SER A 381 15.81 -15.55 3.93
CA SER A 381 16.21 -16.33 2.75
C SER A 381 16.83 -15.50 1.62
N ILE A 382 16.56 -14.20 1.57
CA ILE A 382 16.91 -13.30 0.46
C ILE A 382 17.59 -12.06 1.01
N ARG A 383 18.70 -11.65 0.40
CA ARG A 383 19.45 -10.47 0.81
C ARG A 383 19.82 -9.61 -0.38
N LEU A 384 19.68 -8.30 -0.23
CA LEU A 384 20.31 -7.32 -1.11
C LEU A 384 21.78 -7.20 -0.72
N THR A 385 22.68 -7.52 -1.65
CA THR A 385 24.13 -7.34 -1.46
C THR A 385 24.56 -5.92 -1.81
N SER A 386 23.86 -5.29 -2.75
CA SER A 386 23.99 -3.88 -3.09
C SER A 386 22.63 -3.31 -3.50
N PHE A 387 22.42 -2.06 -3.16
CA PHE A 387 21.34 -1.21 -3.68
C PHE A 387 21.92 0.20 -3.79
N GLU A 388 22.23 0.65 -5.00
CA GLU A 388 22.81 1.96 -5.25
C GLU A 388 21.77 2.87 -5.90
N SER A 389 21.50 4.00 -5.24
CA SER A 389 20.74 5.11 -5.80
C SER A 389 21.71 6.15 -6.31
N LYS A 390 21.56 6.59 -7.57
CA LYS A 390 22.39 7.65 -8.15
C LYS A 390 22.28 8.97 -7.37
N ARG A 391 21.14 9.21 -6.72
CA ARG A 391 20.87 10.38 -5.88
C ARG A 391 21.13 10.15 -4.39
N GLY A 392 21.56 8.95 -4.00
CA GLY A 392 21.81 8.61 -2.60
C GLY A 392 20.54 8.45 -1.75
N LEU A 393 19.38 8.23 -2.37
CA LEU A 393 18.07 8.21 -1.72
C LEU A 393 17.73 6.87 -1.04
N ALA A 394 18.70 5.97 -0.94
CA ALA A 394 18.50 4.61 -0.46
C ALA A 394 19.47 4.29 0.67
N GLU A 395 18.96 3.59 1.68
CA GLU A 395 19.75 3.06 2.78
C GLU A 395 19.35 1.61 3.04
N ILE A 396 20.35 0.76 3.27
CA ILE A 396 20.15 -0.62 3.73
C ILE A 396 20.49 -0.65 5.21
N SER A 397 19.51 -0.99 6.03
CA SER A 397 19.67 -1.19 7.46
C SER A 397 19.30 -2.63 7.85
N THR A 398 19.39 -2.93 9.14
CA THR A 398 18.96 -4.22 9.69
C THR A 398 18.11 -3.95 10.92
N SER A 399 16.89 -4.48 10.92
CA SER A 399 15.94 -4.36 12.03
C SER A 399 15.45 -5.76 12.40
N ASP A 400 15.46 -6.09 13.68
CA ASP A 400 15.06 -7.40 14.22
C ASP A 400 15.72 -8.61 13.51
N GLY A 401 16.97 -8.45 13.07
CA GLY A 401 17.73 -9.49 12.37
C GLY A 401 17.39 -9.63 10.88
N ARG A 402 16.34 -8.97 10.40
CA ARG A 402 15.95 -8.89 8.98
C ARG A 402 16.54 -7.67 8.31
N GLN A 403 16.84 -7.78 7.02
CA GLN A 403 17.32 -6.66 6.23
C GLN A 403 16.15 -5.73 5.87
N VAL A 404 16.35 -4.43 6.05
CA VAL A 404 15.36 -3.39 5.70
C VAL A 404 15.98 -2.47 4.66
N LEU A 405 15.32 -2.35 3.52
CA LEU A 405 15.64 -1.35 2.50
C LEU A 405 14.73 -0.14 2.72
N SER A 406 15.32 1.01 3.04
CA SER A 406 14.62 2.29 3.11
C SER A 406 14.96 3.11 1.87
N TYR A 407 13.96 3.47 1.08
CA TYR A 407 14.12 4.23 -0.15
C TYR A 407 13.14 5.41 -0.19
N THR A 408 13.66 6.61 -0.42
CA THR A 408 12.84 7.81 -0.61
C THR A 408 12.74 8.12 -2.10
N MET A 409 11.53 8.14 -2.65
CA MET A 409 11.32 8.51 -4.04
C MET A 409 11.78 9.95 -4.31
N PRO A 410 12.35 10.22 -5.49
CA PRO A 410 12.76 11.57 -5.85
C PRO A 410 11.55 12.50 -5.99
N THR A 411 11.77 13.80 -5.79
CA THR A 411 10.73 14.83 -5.85
C THR A 411 10.94 15.78 -7.03
N CYS A 412 9.86 16.42 -7.50
CA CYS A 412 9.89 17.43 -8.57
C CYS A 412 9.25 18.75 -8.15
N LEU A 413 9.53 19.22 -6.93
CA LEU A 413 8.80 20.32 -6.28
C LEU A 413 8.77 21.63 -7.10
N THR A 414 9.84 21.91 -7.83
CA THR A 414 9.97 23.11 -8.68
C THR A 414 9.37 22.98 -10.08
N ALA A 415 8.99 21.77 -10.52
CA ALA A 415 8.51 21.55 -11.89
C ALA A 415 7.07 22.07 -12.06
N GLU A 416 6.77 22.77 -13.14
CA GLU A 416 5.40 23.27 -13.41
C GLU A 416 4.57 22.29 -14.23
N THR A 417 5.23 21.42 -15.01
CA THR A 417 4.58 20.47 -15.93
C THR A 417 5.05 19.05 -15.71
N TRP A 418 4.25 18.06 -16.13
CA TRP A 418 4.61 16.64 -16.02
C TRP A 418 5.88 16.31 -16.82
N ASP A 419 6.06 16.90 -18.00
CA ASP A 419 7.25 16.68 -18.83
C ASP A 419 8.53 17.14 -18.12
N GLU A 420 8.44 18.23 -17.36
CA GLU A 420 9.55 18.70 -16.52
C GLU A 420 9.75 17.80 -15.29
N CYS A 421 8.67 17.38 -14.63
CA CYS A 421 8.71 16.52 -13.46
C CYS A 421 9.28 15.12 -13.77
N SER A 422 8.88 14.51 -14.89
CA SER A 422 9.31 13.18 -15.34
C SER A 422 10.68 13.16 -16.03
N SER A 423 11.27 14.35 -16.24
CA SER A 423 12.57 14.51 -16.88
C SER A 423 13.68 13.78 -16.11
N SER A 424 14.76 13.43 -16.83
CA SER A 424 15.90 12.70 -16.26
C SER A 424 16.63 13.45 -15.14
N ARG A 425 16.42 14.77 -15.02
CA ARG A 425 16.98 15.62 -13.96
C ARG A 425 16.32 15.38 -12.61
N ASN A 426 15.03 15.06 -12.63
CA ASN A 426 14.22 14.87 -11.43
C ASN A 426 14.01 13.39 -11.11
N SER A 427 14.29 12.47 -12.04
CA SER A 427 14.30 11.03 -11.77
C SER A 427 15.56 10.57 -11.02
N ASP A 428 15.44 9.44 -10.35
CA ASP A 428 16.57 8.66 -9.83
C ASP A 428 16.82 7.41 -10.69
N ILE A 429 18.03 6.87 -10.62
CA ILE A 429 18.39 5.59 -11.23
C ILE A 429 18.87 4.69 -10.13
N ILE A 430 18.20 3.55 -9.96
CA ILE A 430 18.55 2.54 -8.98
C ILE A 430 19.14 1.30 -9.66
N THR A 431 20.17 0.73 -9.04
CA THR A 431 20.75 -0.56 -9.40
C THR A 431 20.82 -1.43 -8.16
N TYR A 432 20.61 -2.75 -8.29
CA TYR A 432 20.55 -3.63 -7.14
C TYR A 432 21.06 -5.03 -7.48
N SER A 433 21.59 -5.73 -6.49
CA SER A 433 21.99 -7.13 -6.61
C SER A 433 21.40 -7.96 -5.48
N VAL A 434 20.92 -9.15 -5.82
CA VAL A 434 20.16 -10.03 -4.91
C VAL A 434 20.91 -11.33 -4.70
N GLU A 435 21.04 -11.77 -3.46
CA GLU A 435 21.60 -13.07 -3.08
C GLU A 435 20.52 -13.94 -2.44
N PHE A 436 20.40 -15.17 -2.94
CA PHE A 436 19.51 -16.20 -2.42
C PHE A 436 20.32 -17.19 -1.58
N SER A 437 19.90 -17.44 -0.34
CA SER A 437 20.61 -18.37 0.57
C SER A 437 20.57 -19.83 0.09
N TRP A 438 21.55 -20.64 0.51
CA TRP A 438 21.51 -22.09 0.25
C TRP A 438 20.31 -22.80 0.88
N GLU A 439 19.90 -22.37 2.07
CA GLU A 439 18.74 -22.94 2.76
C GLU A 439 17.46 -22.76 1.94
N PHE A 440 17.29 -21.58 1.34
CA PHE A 440 16.21 -21.29 0.40
C PHE A 440 16.23 -22.23 -0.80
N LEU A 441 17.37 -22.34 -1.49
CA LEU A 441 17.49 -23.18 -2.68
C LEU A 441 17.25 -24.66 -2.37
N ILE A 442 17.74 -25.15 -1.23
CA ILE A 442 17.52 -26.54 -0.81
C ILE A 442 16.06 -26.77 -0.44
N ALA A 443 15.42 -25.83 0.26
CA ALA A 443 14.02 -25.93 0.65
C ALA A 443 13.10 -26.04 -0.57
N GLU A 444 13.33 -25.21 -1.59
CA GLU A 444 12.55 -25.26 -2.84
C GLU A 444 12.78 -26.58 -3.60
N LEU A 445 14.03 -27.07 -3.63
CA LEU A 445 14.40 -28.33 -4.27
C LEU A 445 14.03 -29.59 -3.45
N ALA A 446 13.68 -29.47 -2.17
CA ALA A 446 13.53 -30.60 -1.26
C ALA A 446 12.44 -31.59 -1.72
N SER A 447 11.34 -31.07 -2.27
CA SER A 447 10.23 -31.88 -2.79
C SER A 447 10.69 -32.78 -3.95
N TYR A 448 11.53 -32.25 -4.85
CA TYR A 448 12.10 -32.98 -5.99
C TYR A 448 13.16 -33.99 -5.54
N ILE A 449 14.02 -33.59 -4.61
CA ILE A 449 15.03 -34.48 -4.02
C ILE A 449 14.33 -35.68 -3.35
N PHE A 450 13.24 -35.43 -2.62
CA PHE A 450 12.44 -36.48 -2.00
C PHE A 450 11.83 -37.44 -3.03
N LEU A 451 11.21 -36.92 -4.10
CA LEU A 451 10.66 -37.75 -5.18
C LEU A 451 11.76 -38.61 -5.86
N LEU A 452 12.94 -38.03 -6.07
CA LEU A 452 14.09 -38.73 -6.65
C LEU A 452 14.59 -39.84 -5.71
N PHE A 453 14.65 -39.60 -4.40
CA PHE A 453 14.95 -40.63 -3.40
C PHE A 453 13.91 -41.76 -3.39
N VAL A 454 12.62 -41.43 -3.47
CA VAL A 454 11.55 -42.43 -3.58
C VAL A 454 11.73 -43.27 -4.85
N PHE A 455 12.00 -42.65 -5.99
CA PHE A 455 12.21 -43.35 -7.26
C PHE A 455 13.45 -44.26 -7.22
N LEU A 456 14.59 -43.75 -6.72
CA LEU A 456 15.82 -44.52 -6.54
C LEU A 456 15.64 -45.69 -5.57
N SER A 457 14.92 -45.49 -4.46
CA SER A 457 14.62 -46.56 -3.50
C SER A 457 13.77 -47.66 -4.16
N MET A 458 12.74 -47.30 -4.92
CA MET A 458 11.91 -48.24 -5.68
C MET A 458 12.71 -48.99 -6.75
N MET A 459 13.60 -48.29 -7.47
CA MET A 459 14.47 -48.89 -8.48
C MET A 459 15.45 -49.89 -7.85
N THR A 460 16.10 -49.52 -6.74
CA THR A 460 17.03 -50.41 -6.02
C THR A 460 16.32 -51.61 -5.43
N ILE A 461 15.10 -51.46 -4.89
CA ILE A 461 14.24 -52.58 -4.44
C ILE A 461 13.90 -53.50 -5.61
N ARG A 462 13.49 -52.97 -6.77
CA ARG A 462 13.21 -53.76 -7.98
C ARG A 462 14.44 -54.52 -8.48
N ILE A 463 15.61 -53.88 -8.49
CA ILE A 463 16.88 -54.53 -8.87
C ILE A 463 17.22 -55.65 -7.88
N ARG A 464 17.06 -55.41 -6.57
CA ARG A 464 17.30 -56.43 -5.53
C ARG A 464 16.32 -57.60 -5.67
N ARG A 465 15.03 -57.36 -5.93
CA ARG A 465 14.03 -58.41 -6.19
C ARG A 465 14.41 -59.25 -7.41
N LYS A 466 14.68 -58.63 -8.57
CA LYS A 466 15.14 -59.34 -9.78
C LYS A 466 16.44 -60.12 -9.55
N ARG A 467 17.39 -59.57 -8.78
CA ARG A 467 18.63 -60.29 -8.43
C ARG A 467 18.35 -61.50 -7.52
N ARG A 468 17.43 -61.39 -6.55
CA ARG A 468 17.00 -62.50 -5.70
C ARG A 468 16.29 -63.59 -6.52
N GLU A 469 15.36 -63.21 -7.39
CA GLU A 469 14.68 -64.13 -8.33
C GLU A 469 15.67 -64.83 -9.27
N ARG A 470 16.65 -64.11 -9.83
CA ARG A 470 17.71 -64.70 -10.66
C ARG A 470 18.61 -65.65 -9.88
N LYS A 471 18.94 -65.34 -8.62
CA LYS A 471 19.71 -66.25 -7.75
C LYS A 471 18.90 -67.49 -7.41
N ALA A 472 17.62 -67.36 -7.06
CA ALA A 472 16.72 -68.48 -6.80
C ALA A 472 16.56 -69.38 -8.03
N ASN A 473 16.37 -68.80 -9.22
CA ASN A 473 16.29 -69.55 -10.47
C ASN A 473 17.61 -70.25 -10.85
N ARG A 474 18.78 -69.66 -10.55
CA ARG A 474 20.07 -70.34 -10.75
C ARG A 474 20.27 -71.51 -9.80
N ILE A 475 19.90 -71.36 -8.53
CA ILE A 475 19.96 -72.44 -7.53
C ILE A 475 19.00 -73.57 -7.89
N ARG A 476 17.78 -73.23 -8.36
CA ARG A 476 16.82 -74.23 -8.84
C ARG A 476 17.35 -74.98 -10.06
N LYS A 477 17.88 -74.28 -11.07
CA LYS A 477 18.52 -74.91 -12.22
C LYS A 477 19.74 -75.77 -11.86
N SER A 478 20.55 -75.38 -10.87
CA SER A 478 21.68 -76.21 -10.45
C SER A 478 21.20 -77.48 -9.75
N LYS A 479 20.17 -77.39 -8.89
CA LYS A 479 19.52 -78.57 -8.30
C LYS A 479 18.93 -79.49 -9.37
N ASP A 480 18.19 -78.97 -10.34
CA ASP A 480 17.63 -79.77 -11.44
C ASP A 480 18.74 -80.48 -12.26
N ILE A 481 19.90 -79.83 -12.44
CA ILE A 481 21.06 -80.43 -13.13
C ILE A 481 21.75 -81.50 -12.26
N ASP A 482 21.88 -81.25 -10.96
CA ASP A 482 22.48 -82.19 -10.01
C ASP A 482 21.58 -83.42 -9.85
N ASP A 483 20.26 -83.25 -9.76
CA ASP A 483 19.27 -84.33 -9.73
C ASP A 483 19.31 -85.16 -11.03
N ALA A 484 19.35 -84.50 -12.20
CA ALA A 484 19.49 -85.19 -13.48
C ALA A 484 20.84 -85.94 -13.64
N LYS A 485 21.89 -85.46 -12.98
CA LYS A 485 23.20 -86.13 -12.94
C LYS A 485 23.19 -87.31 -11.97
N LEU A 486 22.48 -87.19 -10.86
CA LEU A 486 22.25 -88.25 -9.88
C LEU A 486 21.39 -89.37 -10.48
N GLU A 487 20.35 -89.04 -11.24
CA GLU A 487 19.51 -89.98 -11.97
C GLU A 487 20.32 -90.75 -13.04
N ARG A 488 21.20 -90.07 -13.78
CA ARG A 488 22.14 -90.73 -14.72
C ARG A 488 23.21 -91.59 -14.03
N LEU A 489 23.64 -91.23 -12.82
CA LEU A 489 24.57 -92.04 -12.04
C LEU A 489 23.88 -93.28 -11.47
N MET A 490 22.64 -93.16 -11.00
CA MET A 490 21.82 -94.31 -10.60
C MET A 490 21.51 -95.24 -11.79
N GLU A 491 21.23 -94.68 -12.97
CA GLU A 491 20.97 -95.49 -14.18
C GLU A 491 22.23 -96.23 -14.67
N ASN A 492 23.43 -95.66 -14.45
CA ASN A 492 24.71 -96.31 -14.74
C ASN A 492 25.17 -97.32 -13.68
N GLU A 493 24.82 -97.15 -12.39
CA GLU A 493 25.22 -98.08 -11.32
C GLU A 493 24.19 -99.18 -11.03
N PHE A 494 22.90 -98.96 -11.31
CA PHE A 494 21.85 -99.95 -10.99
C PHE A 494 21.15 -100.58 -12.21
N GLY A 495 21.32 -100.04 -13.42
CA GLY A 495 20.63 -100.54 -14.62
C GLY A 495 19.10 -100.40 -14.54
N ARG A 496 18.42 -100.44 -15.69
CA ARG A 496 16.96 -100.28 -15.76
C ARG A 496 16.25 -101.33 -14.90
N ILE A 497 15.67 -100.90 -13.78
CA ILE A 497 14.72 -101.71 -13.02
C ILE A 497 13.40 -101.68 -13.80
N SER A 498 13.16 -102.74 -14.59
CA SER A 498 11.84 -103.02 -15.14
C SER A 498 10.99 -103.76 -14.12
N GLY A 499 9.81 -103.23 -13.80
CA GLY A 499 8.70 -103.99 -13.24
C GLY A 499 8.22 -103.50 -11.88
N ASN A 500 7.01 -102.93 -11.89
CA ASN A 500 6.06 -102.75 -10.78
C ASN A 500 6.60 -103.03 -9.36
N VAL A 501 6.99 -101.97 -8.67
CA VAL A 501 7.02 -101.95 -7.21
C VAL A 501 6.05 -100.87 -6.77
N ALA A 502 4.96 -101.30 -6.15
CA ALA A 502 4.07 -100.41 -5.42
C ALA A 502 4.86 -99.80 -4.26
N LEU A 503 4.96 -98.47 -4.23
CA LEU A 503 5.34 -97.74 -3.03
C LEU A 503 4.13 -97.84 -2.08
N LEU A 504 4.21 -98.80 -1.16
CA LEU A 504 3.40 -98.79 0.06
C LEU A 504 3.84 -97.58 0.89
N ASP A 505 2.86 -96.76 1.24
CA ASP A 505 3.01 -95.59 2.11
C ASP A 505 3.41 -96.04 3.52
N GLU A 506 4.30 -95.29 4.17
CA GLU A 506 4.91 -95.58 5.48
C GLU A 506 3.92 -95.45 6.66
N THR A 507 2.62 -95.41 6.39
CA THR A 507 1.55 -95.18 7.37
C THR A 507 0.87 -96.46 7.89
N GLU A 508 1.18 -97.65 7.35
CA GLU A 508 0.60 -98.93 7.81
C GLU A 508 1.57 -99.83 8.61
N LEU A 509 2.81 -99.40 8.88
CA LEU A 509 3.76 -100.17 9.71
C LEU A 509 3.63 -99.87 11.22
N GLU A 510 2.84 -98.86 11.61
CA GLU A 510 2.59 -98.52 13.01
C GLU A 510 1.48 -99.38 13.65
N GLU A 511 0.65 -100.09 12.87
CA GLU A 511 -0.49 -100.86 13.40
C GLU A 511 -0.18 -102.34 13.74
N LEU A 512 1.07 -102.78 13.60
CA LEU A 512 1.51 -104.15 13.95
C LEU A 512 2.51 -104.22 15.12
N ILE A 513 2.80 -103.09 15.78
CA ILE A 513 3.67 -103.03 16.97
C ILE A 513 2.88 -102.68 18.25
N GLU A 514 1.57 -102.38 18.14
CA GLU A 514 0.69 -102.09 19.28
C GLU A 514 0.03 -103.34 19.93
N ILE A 515 0.56 -104.54 19.70
CA ILE A 515 0.15 -105.77 20.40
C ILE A 515 1.36 -106.47 21.03
N GLU A 516 2.23 -105.72 21.73
CA GLU A 516 3.13 -106.33 22.73
C GLU A 516 3.68 -105.31 23.74
N SER A 517 2.83 -104.51 24.38
CA SER A 517 3.20 -103.72 25.58
C SER A 517 1.97 -103.13 26.31
N ASP A 518 1.07 -103.97 26.81
CA ASP A 518 0.46 -103.79 28.14
C ASP A 518 -0.49 -104.96 28.44
N GLY A 519 0.11 -106.02 29.00
CA GLY A 519 -0.56 -107.00 29.83
C GLY A 519 0.10 -106.98 31.20
N ASP A 520 -0.37 -106.08 32.08
CA ASP A 520 -0.68 -106.31 33.50
C ASP A 520 -1.35 -105.07 34.13
#